data_AF-A0A661BVR8-F1
#
_entry.id   AF-A0A661BVR8-F1
#
_cell.length_a   1.000
_cell.length_b   1.000
_cell.length_c   1.000
_cell.angle_alpha   90.00
_cell.angle_beta   90.00
_cell.angle_gamma   90.00
#
_symmetry.space_group_name_H-M   'P 1'
#
loop_
_entity.id
_entity.type
_entity.pdbx_description
1 polymer ?
#
loop_
_entity_poly.entity_id
_entity_poly.type
_entity_poly.pdbx_seq_one_letter_code
_entity_poly.pdbx_strand_id
1 'polypeptide(L)'
;MDDVVSSGLSYICPTYVHKTPPCQGSCPSGHDIRGWLTIARGMDKPADGSPWQEYAFRRMTMSNPFPSVMGRVCPAPCEDGCNRNQVEEPIGINSVEQFVGDWALEHKLTLPEAGKSTGKKVA
;
A
#
# COMPACT_ATOMS: atom_id res chain seq x y z
N MET A 1 -12.38 -16.93 24.25
CA MET A 1 -12.36 -17.37 22.83
C MET A 1 -13.82 -17.43 22.34
N ASP A 2 -14.62 -16.41 22.66
CA ASP A 2 -16.08 -16.60 22.85
C ASP A 2 -16.97 -15.66 22.05
N ASP A 3 -16.42 -14.90 21.10
CA ASP A 3 -17.21 -13.99 20.25
C ASP A 3 -17.05 -14.31 18.77
N VAL A 4 -17.21 -15.58 18.39
CA VAL A 4 -17.51 -15.91 16.99
C VAL A 4 -18.99 -15.66 16.79
N VAL A 5 -19.32 -14.56 16.10
CA VAL A 5 -20.68 -14.27 15.64
C VAL A 5 -21.16 -15.44 14.78
N SER A 6 -22.04 -16.29 15.32
CA SER A 6 -22.74 -17.34 14.56
C SER A 6 -23.91 -16.72 13.77
N SER A 7 -23.58 -15.85 12.83
CA SER A 7 -24.57 -15.26 11.93
C SER A 7 -25.31 -16.37 11.15
N GLY A 8 -26.64 -16.25 11.14
CA GLY A 8 -27.65 -17.21 10.67
C GLY A 8 -27.29 -18.13 9.50
N LEU A 9 -27.87 -19.32 9.53
CA LEU A 9 -27.80 -20.35 8.49
C LEU A 9 -28.20 -19.76 7.12
N SER A 10 -27.22 -19.30 6.36
CA SER A 10 -27.38 -18.98 4.94
C SER A 10 -27.16 -20.26 4.14
N TYR A 11 -28.10 -20.61 3.27
CA TYR A 11 -27.94 -21.71 2.30
C TYR A 11 -26.92 -21.35 1.19
N ILE A 12 -26.43 -20.12 1.18
CA ILE A 12 -25.43 -19.64 0.23
C ILE A 12 -24.05 -19.82 0.85
N CYS A 13 -23.21 -20.64 0.20
CA CYS A 13 -21.81 -20.76 0.53
C CYS A 13 -21.10 -19.41 0.25
N PRO A 14 -20.45 -18.76 1.24
CA PRO A 14 -19.70 -17.53 1.00
C PRO A 14 -18.62 -17.78 -0.04
N THR A 15 -18.68 -17.05 -1.15
CA THR A 15 -17.61 -17.07 -2.15
C THR A 15 -16.69 -15.88 -1.90
N TYR A 16 -15.40 -16.16 -1.77
CA TYR A 16 -14.42 -15.09 -1.64
C TYR A 16 -14.22 -14.44 -3.01
N VAL A 17 -14.75 -13.23 -3.18
CA VAL A 17 -14.58 -12.45 -4.42
C VAL A 17 -13.47 -11.45 -4.20
N HIS A 18 -12.35 -11.63 -4.91
CA HIS A 18 -11.32 -10.60 -4.99
C HIS A 18 -11.88 -9.38 -5.72
N LYS A 19 -11.89 -8.24 -5.03
CA LYS A 19 -12.24 -6.94 -5.60
C LYS A 19 -11.10 -5.95 -5.37
N THR A 20 -10.85 -5.11 -6.36
CA THR A 20 -9.90 -4.00 -6.23
C THR A 20 -10.39 -3.06 -5.12
N PRO A 21 -9.57 -2.77 -4.11
CA PRO A 21 -9.89 -1.77 -3.10
C PRO A 21 -10.14 -0.41 -3.77
N PRO A 22 -11.13 0.38 -3.33
CA PRO A 22 -11.51 1.60 -4.05
C PRO A 22 -10.40 2.68 -3.98
N CYS A 23 -9.60 2.71 -2.91
CA CYS A 23 -8.41 3.56 -2.83
C CYS A 23 -7.36 3.21 -3.90
N GLN A 24 -7.11 1.92 -4.14
CA GLN A 24 -6.22 1.46 -5.21
C GLN A 24 -6.80 1.76 -6.58
N GLY A 25 -8.11 1.54 -6.78
CA GLY A 25 -8.79 1.87 -8.03
C GLY A 25 -8.79 3.36 -8.38
N SER A 26 -8.67 4.22 -7.36
CA SER A 26 -8.61 5.68 -7.54
C SER A 26 -7.18 6.21 -7.68
N CYS A 27 -6.17 5.39 -7.42
CA CYS A 27 -4.76 5.78 -7.53
C CYS A 27 -4.30 5.67 -9.00
N PRO A 28 -3.91 6.78 -9.66
CA PRO A 28 -3.45 6.74 -11.05
C PRO A 28 -2.14 5.96 -11.22
N SER A 29 -1.31 5.88 -10.17
CA SER A 29 -0.07 5.08 -10.18
C SER A 29 -0.31 3.59 -9.93
N GLY A 30 -1.54 3.18 -9.58
CA GLY A 30 -1.87 1.77 -9.37
C GLY A 30 -1.27 1.15 -8.10
N HIS A 31 -1.03 1.94 -7.04
CA HIS A 31 -0.47 1.44 -5.78
C HIS A 31 -1.29 0.34 -5.13
N ASP A 32 -0.61 -0.68 -4.57
CA ASP A 32 -1.21 -1.63 -3.63
C ASP A 32 -1.36 -1.00 -2.23
N ILE A 33 -2.25 -0.02 -2.14
CA ILE A 33 -2.50 0.77 -0.92
C ILE A 33 -2.86 -0.11 0.26
N ARG A 34 -3.76 -1.06 0.02
CA ARG A 34 -4.22 -1.97 1.06
C ARG A 34 -3.09 -2.88 1.55
N GLY A 35 -2.23 -3.34 0.64
CA GLY A 35 -1.07 -4.17 0.97
C GLY A 35 -0.09 -3.46 1.89
N TRP A 36 0.38 -2.26 1.56
CA TRP A 36 1.34 -1.56 2.42
C TRP A 36 0.72 -0.99 3.70
N LEU A 37 -0.58 -0.66 3.73
CA LEU A 37 -1.28 -0.34 4.98
C LEU A 37 -1.38 -1.55 5.91
N THR A 38 -1.52 -2.75 5.36
CA THR A 38 -1.54 -4.00 6.13
C THR A 38 -0.18 -4.27 6.77
N ILE A 39 0.92 -3.91 6.08
CA ILE A 39 2.28 -3.93 6.64
C ILE A 39 2.41 -2.92 7.78
N ALA A 40 1.98 -1.67 7.57
CA ALA A 40 2.03 -0.62 8.60
C ALA A 40 1.21 -0.99 9.85
N ARG A 41 0.12 -1.74 9.69
CA ARG A 41 -0.70 -2.28 10.79
C ARG A 41 -0.08 -3.51 11.49
N GLY A 42 1.03 -4.04 10.99
CA GLY A 42 1.70 -5.22 11.53
C GLY A 42 0.98 -6.54 11.26
N MET A 43 0.04 -6.56 10.31
CA MET A 43 -0.70 -7.76 9.91
C MET A 43 0.07 -8.58 8.86
N ASP A 44 0.80 -7.90 7.97
CA ASP A 44 1.74 -8.52 7.03
C ASP A 44 3.17 -8.13 7.45
N LYS A 45 3.96 -9.11 7.89
CA LYS A 45 5.29 -8.87 8.46
C LYS A 45 6.36 -9.44 7.51
N PRO A 46 7.50 -8.76 7.37
CA PRO A 46 8.61 -9.29 6.58
C PRO A 46 9.12 -10.60 7.18
N ALA A 47 9.36 -11.60 6.33
CA ALA A 47 9.79 -12.93 6.74
C ALA A 47 11.28 -12.98 7.19
N ASP A 48 12.09 -12.05 6.68
CA ASP A 48 13.52 -11.93 6.97
C ASP A 48 13.84 -11.13 8.24
N GLY A 49 12.80 -10.62 8.93
CA GLY A 49 12.95 -9.80 10.14
C GLY A 49 13.41 -8.36 9.87
N SER A 50 13.41 -7.91 8.61
CA SER A 50 13.68 -6.51 8.25
C SER A 50 12.67 -5.55 8.90
N PRO A 51 13.00 -4.24 9.03
CA PRO A 51 12.02 -3.25 9.47
C PRO A 51 10.81 -3.21 8.54
N TRP A 52 9.60 -3.10 9.10
CA TRP A 52 8.37 -3.09 8.31
C TRP A 52 8.33 -1.90 7.32
N GLN A 53 8.99 -0.79 7.65
CA GLN A 53 9.10 0.39 6.80
C GLN A 53 9.85 0.07 5.50
N GLU A 54 10.94 -0.71 5.59
CA GLU A 54 11.63 -1.17 4.39
C GLU A 54 10.72 -2.04 3.54
N TYR A 55 10.03 -3.02 4.14
CA TYR A 55 9.12 -3.90 3.41
C TYR A 55 7.98 -3.13 2.74
N ALA A 56 7.39 -2.15 3.42
CA ALA A 56 6.39 -1.24 2.86
C ALA A 56 6.97 -0.38 1.71
N PHE A 57 8.18 0.17 1.88
CA PHE A 57 8.87 0.95 0.85
C PHE A 57 9.14 0.10 -0.41
N ARG A 58 9.59 -1.15 -0.25
CA ARG A 58 9.76 -2.09 -1.38
C ARG A 58 8.45 -2.33 -2.10
N ARG A 59 7.33 -2.48 -1.38
CA ARG A 59 6.00 -2.66 -1.99
C ARG A 59 5.49 -1.40 -2.70
N MET A 60 5.70 -0.21 -2.14
CA MET A 60 5.32 1.08 -2.77
C MET A 60 6.12 1.32 -4.07
N THR A 61 7.43 1.08 -4.03
CA THR A 61 8.34 1.33 -5.17
C THR A 61 8.15 0.38 -6.35
N MET A 62 7.32 -0.66 -6.21
CA MET A 62 6.86 -1.47 -7.33
C MET A 62 5.98 -0.70 -8.32
N SER A 63 5.28 0.36 -7.88
CA SER A 63 4.45 1.18 -8.78
C SER A 63 4.95 2.61 -8.93
N ASN A 64 5.51 3.22 -7.89
CA ASN A 64 6.07 4.58 -7.96
C ASN A 64 7.38 4.69 -7.17
N PRO A 65 8.50 5.09 -7.80
CA PRO A 65 9.80 5.16 -7.14
C PRO A 65 9.97 6.36 -6.18
N PHE A 66 8.98 7.25 -6.04
CA PHE A 66 9.11 8.53 -5.32
C PHE A 66 8.15 8.72 -4.12
N PRO A 67 8.05 7.77 -3.17
CA PRO A 67 7.06 7.87 -2.08
C PRO A 67 7.22 9.12 -1.20
N SER A 68 8.45 9.56 -0.89
CA SER A 68 8.69 10.77 -0.09
C SER A 68 8.15 12.04 -0.77
N VAL A 69 8.30 12.14 -2.10
CA VAL A 69 7.83 13.30 -2.86
C VAL A 69 6.32 13.22 -3.10
N MET A 70 5.82 12.05 -3.50
CA MET A 70 4.39 11.83 -3.75
C MET A 70 3.57 12.05 -2.49
N GLY A 71 4.08 11.63 -1.33
CA GLY A 71 3.51 11.95 -0.02
C GLY A 71 3.42 13.45 0.32
N ARG A 72 3.99 14.36 -0.49
CA ARG A 72 3.89 15.82 -0.30
C ARG A 72 3.10 16.53 -1.40
N VAL A 73 3.17 16.04 -2.63
CA VAL A 73 2.63 16.73 -3.81
C VAL A 73 1.39 16.06 -4.41
N CYS A 74 1.13 14.80 -4.06
CA CYS A 74 0.00 14.07 -4.59
C CYS A 74 -1.31 14.71 -4.10
N PRO A 75 -2.31 14.93 -4.98
CA PRO A 75 -3.63 15.43 -4.58
C PRO A 75 -4.48 14.36 -3.86
N ALA A 76 -3.92 13.17 -3.60
CA ALA A 76 -4.53 12.08 -2.84
C ALA A 76 -5.94 11.63 -3.30
N PRO A 77 -6.18 11.35 -4.60
CA PRO A 77 -7.49 10.85 -5.07
C PRO A 77 -7.85 9.48 -4.46
N CYS A 78 -6.86 8.75 -3.94
CA CYS A 78 -7.05 7.53 -3.19
C CYS A 78 -7.75 7.73 -1.84
N GLU A 79 -7.64 8.92 -1.24
CA GLU A 79 -8.36 9.30 -0.02
C GLU A 79 -9.80 9.70 -0.35
N ASP A 80 -10.04 10.41 -1.45
CA ASP A 80 -11.38 10.72 -1.96
C ASP A 80 -12.17 9.44 -2.30
N GLY A 81 -11.50 8.46 -2.90
CA GLY A 81 -12.06 7.14 -3.20
C GLY A 81 -12.15 6.19 -2.01
N CYS A 82 -11.78 6.60 -0.80
CA CYS A 82 -11.80 5.72 0.37
C CYS A 82 -13.23 5.37 0.78
N ASN A 83 -13.52 4.09 1.02
CA ASN A 83 -14.84 3.67 1.50
C ASN A 83 -15.17 4.21 2.91
N ARG A 84 -14.17 4.60 3.69
CA ARG A 84 -14.37 5.21 5.02
C ARG A 84 -15.12 6.53 4.94
N ASN A 85 -15.06 7.25 3.82
CA ASN A 85 -15.82 8.48 3.58
C ASN A 85 -17.35 8.31 3.78
N GLN A 86 -17.86 7.07 3.77
CA GLN A 86 -19.26 6.75 4.05
C GLN A 86 -19.61 6.67 5.54
N VAL A 87 -18.60 6.70 6.41
CA VAL A 87 -18.74 6.51 7.86
C VAL A 87 -18.04 7.64 8.63
N GLU A 88 -16.80 7.94 8.29
CA GLU A 88 -15.91 8.90 8.96
C GLU A 88 -14.82 9.39 7.97
N GLU A 89 -13.76 10.01 8.47
CA GLU A 89 -12.66 10.51 7.64
C GLU A 89 -11.88 9.38 6.95
N PRO A 90 -11.32 9.66 5.75
CA PRO A 90 -10.47 8.71 5.05
C PRO A 90 -9.22 8.42 5.87
N ILE A 91 -8.56 7.30 5.54
CA ILE A 91 -7.21 7.05 6.06
C ILE A 91 -6.27 8.08 5.44
N GLY A 92 -5.37 8.65 6.24
CA GLY A 92 -4.26 9.49 5.76
C GLY A 92 -3.21 8.66 5.00
N ILE A 93 -3.59 8.15 3.83
CA ILE A 93 -2.78 7.34 2.92
C ILE A 93 -1.53 8.11 2.51
N ASN A 94 -1.70 9.38 2.15
CA ASN A 94 -0.62 10.27 1.71
C ASN A 94 0.41 10.50 2.83
N SER A 95 -0.05 10.71 4.06
CA SER A 95 0.82 10.87 5.24
C SER A 95 1.64 9.61 5.53
N VAL A 96 1.06 8.42 5.37
CA VAL A 96 1.78 7.14 5.55
C VAL A 96 2.81 6.94 4.43
N GLU A 97 2.46 7.25 3.18
CA GLU A 97 3.38 7.21 2.05
C GLU A 97 4.57 8.15 2.26
N GLN A 98 4.31 9.38 2.72
CA GLN A 98 5.33 10.35 3.07
C GLN A 98 6.27 9.80 4.16
N PHE A 99 5.70 9.30 5.26
CA PHE A 99 6.46 8.77 6.39
C PHE A 99 7.39 7.63 5.96
N VAL A 100 6.88 6.65 5.20
CA VAL A 100 7.68 5.52 4.73
C VAL A 100 8.78 5.98 3.78
N GLY A 101 8.47 6.92 2.88
CA GLY A 101 9.45 7.48 1.96
C GLY A 101 10.57 8.25 2.67
N ASP A 102 10.23 9.05 3.67
CA ASP A 102 11.20 9.82 4.46
C ASP A 102 12.09 8.89 5.31
N TRP A 103 11.49 7.87 5.92
CA TRP A 103 12.24 6.84 6.65
C TRP A 103 13.24 6.13 5.73
N ALA A 104 12.83 5.80 4.50
CA ALA A 104 13.71 5.16 3.51
C ALA A 104 14.89 6.06 3.12
N LEU A 105 14.68 7.37 2.99
CA LEU A 105 15.76 8.34 2.74
C LEU A 105 16.73 8.43 3.92
N GLU A 106 16.22 8.51 5.15
CA GLU A 106 17.03 8.54 6.38
C GLU A 106 17.92 7.29 6.51
N HIS A 107 17.37 6.13 6.14
CA HIS A 107 18.05 4.83 6.19
C HIS A 107 18.83 4.51 4.90
N LYS A 108 18.89 5.45 3.95
CA LYS A 108 19.63 5.34 2.68
C LYS A 108 19.24 4.10 1.87
N LEU A 109 17.96 3.73 1.89
CA LEU A 109 17.47 2.65 1.04
C LEU A 109 17.61 3.03 -0.42
N THR A 110 18.12 2.09 -1.22
CA THR A 110 18.26 2.24 -2.66
C THR A 110 17.18 1.45 -3.39
N LEU A 111 16.81 1.89 -4.59
CA LEU A 111 15.99 1.09 -5.48
C LEU A 111 16.75 -0.16 -5.95
N PRO A 112 16.06 -1.22 -6.40
CA PRO A 112 16.71 -2.40 -6.95
C PRO A 112 17.72 -2.05 -8.05
N GLU A 113 18.82 -2.80 -8.12
CA GLU A 113 19.80 -2.62 -9.18
C GLU A 113 19.17 -2.82 -10.56
N ALA A 114 19.67 -2.05 -11.53
CA ALA A 114 19.26 -2.22 -12.91
C ALA A 114 19.60 -3.63 -13.41
N GLY A 115 18.68 -4.21 -14.18
CA GLY A 115 18.92 -5.49 -14.84
C GLY A 115 20.01 -5.41 -15.91
N LYS A 116 20.27 -6.54 -16.57
CA LYS A 116 21.23 -6.61 -17.69
C LYS A 116 20.90 -5.58 -18.76
N SER A 117 21.94 -4.93 -19.29
CA SER A 117 21.80 -3.96 -20.37
C SER A 117 21.09 -4.58 -21.58
N THR A 118 20.08 -3.89 -22.09
CA THR A 118 19.38 -4.29 -23.31
C THR A 118 20.10 -3.84 -24.59
N GLY A 119 21.21 -3.11 -24.47
CA GLY A 119 21.95 -2.52 -25.60
C GLY A 119 21.26 -1.31 -26.25
N LYS A 120 20.04 -0.97 -25.85
CA LYS A 120 19.30 0.19 -26.34
C LYS A 120 19.71 1.45 -25.57
N LYS A 121 19.79 2.57 -26.26
CA LYS A 121 20.01 3.90 -25.67
C LYS A 121 18.68 4.66 -25.62
N VAL A 122 18.37 5.23 -24.47
CA VAL A 122 17.20 6.09 -24.23
C VAL A 122 17.75 7.44 -23.80
N ALA A 123 17.16 8.53 -24.30
CA ALA A 123 17.54 9.91 -23.99
C ALA A 123 16.42 10.59 -23.20
#